data_AF-A0A421FP03-F1
#
_entry.id   AF-A0A421FP03-F1
#
_cell.length_a   1.000
_cell.length_b   1.000
_cell.length_c   1.000
_cell.angle_alpha   90.00
_cell.angle_beta   90.00
_cell.angle_gamma   90.00
#
_symmetry.space_group_name_H-M   'P 1'
#
loop_
_entity.id
_entity.type
_entity.pdbx_description
1 polymer ?
#
loop_
_entity_poly.entity_id
_entity_poly.type
_entity_poly.pdbx_seq_one_letter_code
_entity_poly.pdbx_strand_id
1 'polypeptide(L)'
;MAESSPVLRSQSFPYGGMENPCLTFVTPTLLAGVRSLADVVAHEIAHSWTGNLVTNATWRDFWLNEGWTVWLERKIVAKIHSDPKTYDLKASLGLRGLVEAVQAFGPSHPYTALVPESEGVDPDDVFSRVPYEKGFNFLHYLSTVVGSEDFDGFAQAYIQKFKFQTVTSEDFKIFFEKHFVDRPEALRNIDWDGWYYSTSMPLIESKFDTTMINQVRTLGEKMMASRNIKKWESVVEPRMLRKWPASLWILLLDTLLLLQTGNHAKLAATHLDAIDAFAHHHFSTTHNSELRFRWFTLALRSDDLRVLDRTVEFLKEQGRMKFVRPLFRDLCATMGMVRGAAIFEDCKSRYHPIAAKMIQRDIESLKVSRKHSIAMYSNDFSGIFAQWLGLPQEYSGYSPMLAVVLGGLTVVTAVALSKRR
;
A
#
# COMPACT_ATOMS: atom_id res chain seq x y z
N MET A 1 -15.48 27.45 10.39
CA MET A 1 -14.99 26.64 9.24
C MET A 1 -13.53 26.97 9.09
N ALA A 2 -12.62 26.00 9.17
CA ALA A 2 -11.23 26.21 8.79
C ALA A 2 -11.19 26.18 7.25
N GLU A 3 -10.81 27.28 6.62
CA GLU A 3 -10.50 27.28 5.18
C GLU A 3 -9.17 26.51 5.01
N SER A 4 -9.23 25.35 4.37
CA SER A 4 -8.05 24.64 3.88
C SER A 4 -7.86 24.99 2.41
N SER A 5 -6.74 25.64 2.10
CA SER A 5 -6.38 25.98 0.71
C SER A 5 -5.33 24.98 0.20
N PRO A 6 -5.67 24.04 -0.69
CA PRO A 6 -4.69 23.11 -1.23
C PRO A 6 -3.73 23.83 -2.18
N VAL A 7 -2.42 23.64 -1.99
CA VAL A 7 -1.36 24.15 -2.86
C VAL A 7 -0.70 23.00 -3.62
N LEU A 8 -0.79 23.07 -4.94
CA LEU A 8 -0.07 22.20 -5.86
C LEU A 8 1.43 22.51 -5.80
N ARG A 9 2.24 21.51 -5.44
CA ARG A 9 3.70 21.63 -5.42
C ARG A 9 4.30 21.35 -6.80
N SER A 10 5.60 21.57 -6.97
CA SER A 10 6.29 21.25 -8.22
C SER A 10 6.23 19.74 -8.51
N GLN A 11 6.43 19.34 -9.78
CA GLN A 11 6.48 17.94 -10.22
C GLN A 11 7.57 17.09 -9.53
N SER A 12 8.47 17.74 -8.78
CA SER A 12 9.56 17.13 -8.01
C SER A 12 9.19 16.73 -6.57
N PHE A 13 7.99 17.02 -6.09
CA PHE A 13 7.58 16.74 -4.71
C PHE A 13 7.54 15.22 -4.41
N PRO A 14 8.19 14.73 -3.32
CA PRO A 14 8.39 13.30 -3.13
C PRO A 14 7.23 12.55 -2.45
N TYR A 15 6.33 13.26 -1.75
CA TYR A 15 5.21 12.67 -0.99
C TYR A 15 3.86 12.78 -1.71
N GLY A 16 2.83 12.14 -1.16
CA GLY A 16 1.45 12.23 -1.67
C GLY A 16 0.78 13.56 -1.29
N GLY A 17 0.81 13.91 -0.01
CA GLY A 17 0.36 15.17 0.55
C GLY A 17 1.14 15.52 1.82
N MET A 18 0.87 16.70 2.39
CA MET A 18 1.35 17.14 3.70
C MET A 18 0.34 18.12 4.30
N GLU A 19 -0.04 17.90 5.54
CA GLU A 19 -1.18 18.48 6.26
C GLU A 19 -0.92 19.87 6.87
N ASN A 20 -0.06 20.68 6.25
CA ASN A 20 0.28 22.01 6.76
C ASN A 20 -0.99 22.83 7.06
N PRO A 21 -1.18 23.32 8.30
CA PRO A 21 -2.40 24.04 8.69
C PRO A 21 -2.72 25.19 7.74
N CYS A 22 -4.00 25.28 7.34
CA CYS A 22 -4.54 26.24 6.37
C CYS A 22 -4.02 26.08 4.92
N LEU A 23 -2.97 25.29 4.68
CA LEU A 23 -2.27 25.25 3.39
C LEU A 23 -1.73 23.85 3.04
N THR A 24 -2.64 22.88 2.87
CA THR A 24 -2.29 21.50 2.50
C THR A 24 -1.43 21.45 1.23
N PHE A 25 -0.28 20.79 1.29
CA PHE A 25 0.52 20.53 0.10
C PHE A 25 0.07 19.24 -0.56
N VAL A 26 -0.12 19.27 -1.88
CA VAL A 26 -0.52 18.10 -2.66
C VAL A 26 0.39 17.91 -3.87
N THR A 27 0.67 16.65 -4.21
CA THR A 27 1.44 16.33 -5.42
C THR A 27 0.61 16.58 -6.69
N PRO A 28 1.20 17.12 -7.78
CA PRO A 28 0.52 17.28 -9.06
C PRO A 28 -0.02 15.96 -9.64
N THR A 29 0.53 14.81 -9.24
CA THR A 29 0.04 13.52 -9.72
C THR A 29 -1.38 13.19 -9.26
N LEU A 30 -1.95 13.94 -8.30
CA LEU A 30 -3.36 13.84 -7.91
C LEU A 30 -4.32 14.46 -8.93
N LEU A 31 -3.82 15.30 -9.86
CA LEU A 31 -4.61 15.91 -10.94
C LEU A 31 -4.90 14.89 -12.05
N ALA A 32 -5.65 13.84 -11.73
CA ALA A 32 -6.03 12.80 -12.69
C ALA A 32 -7.17 13.22 -13.64
N GLY A 33 -7.63 14.48 -13.61
CA GLY A 33 -8.75 15.00 -14.41
C GLY A 33 -10.15 14.54 -13.98
N VAL A 34 -10.27 13.42 -13.28
CA VAL A 34 -11.55 12.80 -12.88
C VAL A 34 -11.70 12.58 -11.36
N ARG A 35 -10.99 13.36 -10.53
CA ARG A 35 -11.01 13.29 -9.04
C ARG A 35 -10.72 11.89 -8.45
N SER A 36 -10.12 10.98 -9.22
CA SER A 36 -9.90 9.58 -8.84
C SER A 36 -8.84 9.35 -7.75
N LEU A 37 -8.15 10.40 -7.32
CA LEU A 37 -7.17 10.40 -6.24
C LEU A 37 -7.53 11.41 -5.13
N ALA A 38 -8.80 11.84 -5.07
CA ALA A 38 -9.29 12.78 -4.08
C ALA A 38 -9.29 12.23 -2.64
N ASP A 39 -9.10 10.92 -2.47
CA ASP A 39 -8.96 10.30 -1.14
C ASP A 39 -7.80 10.90 -0.35
N VAL A 40 -6.70 11.25 -1.03
CA VAL A 40 -5.58 11.97 -0.40
C VAL A 40 -6.05 13.32 0.13
N VAL A 41 -6.91 14.05 -0.59
CA VAL A 41 -7.46 15.31 -0.08
C VAL A 41 -8.35 15.07 1.15
N ALA A 42 -9.12 13.99 1.19
CA ALA A 42 -9.90 13.62 2.37
C ALA A 42 -8.99 13.29 3.58
N HIS A 43 -7.85 12.65 3.33
CA HIS A 43 -6.83 12.36 4.34
C HIS A 43 -6.26 13.66 4.95
N GLU A 44 -5.79 14.57 4.11
CA GLU A 44 -5.24 15.85 4.57
C GLU A 44 -6.30 16.73 5.28
N ILE A 45 -7.56 16.64 4.87
CA ILE A 45 -8.66 17.32 5.57
C ILE A 45 -8.87 16.70 6.95
N ALA A 46 -8.84 15.36 7.07
CA ALA A 46 -9.01 14.67 8.34
C ALA A 46 -7.93 15.08 9.36
N HIS A 47 -6.70 15.29 8.92
CA HIS A 47 -5.62 15.82 9.77
C HIS A 47 -5.92 17.17 10.44
N SER A 48 -6.87 17.95 9.91
CA SER A 48 -7.34 19.19 10.57
C SER A 48 -7.85 18.94 11.98
N TRP A 49 -8.29 17.72 12.30
CA TRP A 49 -8.64 17.29 13.66
C TRP A 49 -7.61 16.34 14.27
N THR A 50 -7.17 15.34 13.51
CA THR A 50 -6.33 14.24 14.00
C THR A 50 -4.89 14.42 13.51
N GLY A 51 -4.09 15.13 14.28
CA GLY A 51 -2.74 15.57 13.93
C GLY A 51 -2.55 17.05 14.27
N ASN A 52 -3.32 17.93 13.61
CA ASN A 52 -3.18 19.38 13.80
C ASN A 52 -3.85 19.90 15.08
N LEU A 53 -5.05 19.40 15.40
CA LEU A 53 -5.81 19.86 16.57
C LEU A 53 -5.55 19.02 17.81
N VAL A 54 -5.45 17.69 17.63
CA VAL A 54 -4.99 16.73 18.63
C VAL A 54 -3.72 16.09 18.09
N THR A 55 -2.59 16.31 18.75
CA THR A 55 -1.28 15.91 18.24
C THR A 55 -0.70 14.80 19.10
N ASN A 56 -0.02 13.82 18.50
CA ASN A 56 0.80 12.86 19.25
C ASN A 56 1.89 13.59 20.06
N ALA A 57 2.09 13.19 21.32
CA ALA A 57 3.10 13.81 22.17
C ALA A 57 4.54 13.44 21.75
N THR A 58 4.72 12.24 21.21
CA THR A 58 6.01 11.73 20.77
C THR A 58 5.86 10.90 19.49
N TRP A 59 6.96 10.67 18.76
CA TRP A 59 6.94 9.90 17.51
C TRP A 59 6.59 8.42 17.70
N ARG A 60 6.78 7.83 18.90
CA ARG A 60 6.28 6.47 19.18
C ARG A 60 4.75 6.40 19.18
N ASP A 61 4.07 7.52 19.45
CA ASP A 61 2.61 7.64 19.45
C ASP A 61 2.05 8.10 18.09
N PHE A 62 2.85 8.03 17.01
CA PHE A 62 2.48 8.58 15.70
C PHE A 62 1.20 7.96 15.10
N TRP A 63 0.83 6.75 15.52
CA TRP A 63 -0.45 6.14 15.14
C TRP A 63 -1.67 6.96 15.60
N LEU A 64 -1.55 7.79 16.65
CA LEU A 64 -2.62 8.68 17.10
C LEU A 64 -2.94 9.77 16.07
N ASN A 65 -1.97 10.15 15.25
CA ASN A 65 -2.24 11.03 14.12
C ASN A 65 -2.76 10.19 12.96
N GLU A 66 -1.97 9.19 12.53
CA GLU A 66 -2.19 8.54 11.23
C GLU A 66 -3.31 7.52 11.23
N GLY A 67 -3.39 6.67 12.27
CA GLY A 67 -4.46 5.69 12.40
C GLY A 67 -5.83 6.35 12.49
N TRP A 68 -5.93 7.43 13.27
CA TRP A 68 -7.14 8.23 13.38
C TRP A 68 -7.51 8.93 12.07
N THR A 69 -6.52 9.49 11.37
CA THR A 69 -6.74 10.14 10.08
C THR A 69 -7.23 9.16 9.04
N VAL A 70 -6.61 7.97 8.92
CA VAL A 70 -7.07 6.91 8.01
C VAL A 70 -8.49 6.43 8.37
N TRP A 71 -8.81 6.32 9.66
CA TRP A 71 -10.16 5.96 10.10
C TRP A 71 -11.21 6.99 9.67
N LEU A 72 -10.91 8.28 9.87
CA LEU A 72 -11.80 9.37 9.48
C LEU A 72 -11.88 9.55 7.97
N GLU A 73 -10.76 9.46 7.26
CA GLU A 73 -10.65 9.50 5.79
C GLU A 73 -11.60 8.47 5.18
N ARG A 74 -11.52 7.20 5.60
CA ARG A 74 -12.35 6.12 5.05
C ARG A 74 -13.83 6.37 5.27
N LYS A 75 -14.21 6.96 6.41
CA LYS A 75 -15.60 7.38 6.67
C LYS A 75 -16.04 8.53 5.76
N ILE A 76 -15.20 9.55 5.57
CA ILE A 76 -15.48 10.68 4.68
C ILE A 76 -15.67 10.17 3.25
N VAL A 77 -14.75 9.35 2.76
CA VAL A 77 -14.78 8.79 1.40
C VAL A 77 -16.03 7.93 1.19
N ALA A 78 -16.39 7.06 2.14
CA ALA A 78 -17.60 6.26 2.06
C ALA A 78 -18.87 7.13 2.01
N LYS A 79 -18.92 8.22 2.79
CA LYS A 79 -20.03 9.17 2.78
C LYS A 79 -20.14 9.94 1.46
N ILE A 80 -19.01 10.39 0.89
CA ILE A 80 -18.97 11.08 -0.41
C ILE A 80 -19.48 10.16 -1.52
N HIS A 81 -19.07 8.89 -1.53
CA HIS A 81 -19.50 7.93 -2.53
C HIS A 81 -20.93 7.40 -2.32
N SER A 82 -21.55 7.70 -1.17
CA SER A 82 -22.86 7.18 -0.79
C SER A 82 -22.96 5.65 -0.89
N ASP A 83 -21.85 4.97 -0.64
CA ASP A 83 -21.74 3.51 -0.70
C ASP A 83 -20.95 3.01 0.53
N PRO A 84 -21.64 2.39 1.52
CA PRO A 84 -21.00 1.83 2.70
C PRO A 84 -19.90 0.82 2.39
N LYS A 85 -19.99 0.10 1.25
CA LYS A 85 -18.97 -0.88 0.83
C LYS A 85 -17.63 -0.24 0.49
N THR A 86 -17.63 1.07 0.24
CA THR A 86 -16.40 1.83 0.00
C THR A 86 -15.49 1.80 1.23
N TYR A 87 -16.05 1.83 2.45
CA TYR A 87 -15.26 1.73 3.68
C TYR A 87 -14.50 0.40 3.75
N ASP A 88 -15.21 -0.71 3.57
CA ASP A 88 -14.66 -2.06 3.59
C ASP A 88 -13.65 -2.32 2.48
N LEU A 89 -13.93 -1.82 1.27
CA LEU A 89 -13.00 -1.89 0.14
C LEU A 89 -11.69 -1.16 0.46
N LYS A 90 -11.77 0.06 1.01
CA LYS A 90 -10.59 0.84 1.39
C LYS A 90 -9.84 0.20 2.54
N ALA A 91 -10.55 -0.32 3.54
CA ALA A 91 -9.97 -1.03 4.66
C ALA A 91 -9.19 -2.28 4.23
N SER A 92 -9.79 -3.06 3.34
CA SER A 92 -9.15 -4.26 2.78
C SER A 92 -7.92 -3.93 1.93
N LEU A 93 -7.97 -2.87 1.11
CA LEU A 93 -6.81 -2.40 0.35
C LEU A 93 -5.71 -1.84 1.25
N GLY A 94 -6.07 -1.23 2.38
CA GLY A 94 -5.13 -0.78 3.40
C GLY A 94 -4.42 -1.93 4.11
N LEU A 95 -5.16 -3.01 4.43
CA LEU A 95 -4.61 -4.22 5.02
C LEU A 95 -3.50 -4.83 4.15
N ARG A 96 -3.67 -4.83 2.83
CA ARG A 96 -2.59 -5.19 1.90
C ARG A 96 -1.33 -4.33 2.12
N GLY A 97 -1.50 -3.01 2.26
CA GLY A 97 -0.39 -2.09 2.50
C GLY A 97 0.35 -2.39 3.81
N LEU A 98 -0.37 -2.83 4.85
CA LEU A 98 0.21 -3.27 6.13
C LEU A 98 1.02 -4.56 5.95
N VAL A 99 0.46 -5.54 5.24
CA VAL A 99 1.11 -6.82 4.92
C VAL A 99 2.45 -6.58 4.22
N GLU A 100 2.49 -5.69 3.22
CA GLU A 100 3.72 -5.30 2.51
C GLU A 100 4.76 -4.66 3.45
N ALA A 101 4.32 -3.78 4.37
CA ALA A 101 5.22 -3.11 5.30
C ALA A 101 5.81 -4.06 6.36
N VAL A 102 5.00 -4.94 6.94
CA VAL A 102 5.46 -5.94 7.92
C VAL A 102 6.50 -6.89 7.30
N GLN A 103 6.34 -7.23 6.02
CA GLN A 103 7.34 -8.03 5.30
C GLN A 103 8.64 -7.29 5.05
N ALA A 104 8.56 -6.02 4.66
CA ALA A 104 9.74 -5.22 4.35
C ALA A 104 10.68 -5.11 5.57
N PHE A 105 10.11 -4.98 6.77
CA PHE A 105 10.88 -5.00 8.02
C PHE A 105 11.22 -6.41 8.53
N GLY A 106 10.31 -7.36 8.31
CA GLY A 106 10.32 -8.67 8.96
C GLY A 106 9.28 -8.73 10.10
N PRO A 107 8.52 -9.83 10.25
CA PRO A 107 7.42 -9.93 11.22
C PRO A 107 7.79 -9.70 12.69
N SER A 108 9.03 -9.96 13.07
CA SER A 108 9.55 -9.78 14.43
C SER A 108 10.22 -8.43 14.65
N HIS A 109 10.24 -7.55 13.64
CA HIS A 109 10.93 -6.27 13.74
C HIS A 109 10.16 -5.31 14.65
N PRO A 110 10.82 -4.58 15.57
CA PRO A 110 10.15 -3.71 16.55
C PRO A 110 9.30 -2.62 15.89
N TYR A 111 9.68 -2.11 14.72
CA TYR A 111 8.91 -1.09 13.97
C TYR A 111 7.61 -1.62 13.34
N THR A 112 7.29 -2.89 13.54
CA THR A 112 5.96 -3.45 13.20
C THR A 112 4.99 -3.40 14.37
N ALA A 113 5.43 -3.01 15.58
CA ALA A 113 4.56 -2.67 16.69
C ALA A 113 3.81 -1.35 16.42
N LEU A 114 2.65 -1.17 17.05
CA LEU A 114 1.86 0.06 16.89
C LEU A 114 2.50 1.24 17.65
N VAL A 115 3.11 0.95 18.82
CA VAL A 115 3.84 1.89 19.66
C VAL A 115 5.29 1.40 19.80
N PRO A 116 6.14 1.62 18.78
CA PRO A 116 7.50 1.09 18.77
C PRO A 116 8.41 1.86 19.75
N GLU A 117 9.34 1.13 20.40
CA GLU A 117 10.49 1.74 21.06
C GLU A 117 11.39 2.39 19.99
N SER A 118 11.35 3.73 19.92
CA SER A 118 11.98 4.53 18.86
C SER A 118 12.70 5.77 19.39
N GLU A 119 12.91 5.85 20.71
CA GLU A 119 13.63 6.97 21.31
C GLU A 119 15.08 7.00 20.83
N GLY A 120 15.51 8.16 20.33
CA GLY A 120 16.86 8.34 19.77
C GLY A 120 17.07 7.75 18.37
N VAL A 121 16.03 7.21 17.74
CA VAL A 121 16.06 6.75 16.35
C VAL A 121 15.60 7.88 15.43
N ASP A 122 16.18 7.98 14.24
CA ASP A 122 15.68 8.88 13.19
C ASP A 122 14.23 8.47 12.83
N PRO A 123 13.23 9.37 12.95
CA PRO A 123 11.85 9.06 12.58
C PRO A 123 11.70 8.53 11.15
N ASP A 124 12.56 8.95 10.22
CA ASP A 124 12.54 8.48 8.84
C ASP A 124 12.87 6.97 8.71
N ASP A 125 13.60 6.39 9.67
CA ASP A 125 13.93 4.96 9.71
C ASP A 125 12.77 4.09 10.25
N VAL A 126 11.81 4.70 10.94
CA VAL A 126 10.62 4.05 11.51
C VAL A 126 9.40 4.24 10.60
N PHE A 127 9.42 5.28 9.77
CA PHE A 127 8.28 5.67 8.93
C PHE A 127 7.86 4.55 7.97
N SER A 128 6.59 4.18 8.04
CA SER A 128 6.02 3.09 7.23
C SER A 128 4.50 3.14 7.21
N ARG A 129 3.86 2.16 6.55
CA ARG A 129 2.39 2.00 6.61
C ARG A 129 1.87 1.42 7.92
N VAL A 130 2.75 1.00 8.84
CA VAL A 130 2.36 0.39 10.12
C VAL A 130 1.49 1.34 10.96
N PRO A 131 1.91 2.57 11.32
CA PRO A 131 1.10 3.48 12.14
C PRO A 131 -0.26 3.84 11.51
N TYR A 132 -0.30 3.95 10.18
CA TYR A 132 -1.51 4.19 9.41
C TYR A 132 -2.50 3.03 9.50
N GLU A 133 -2.07 1.84 9.06
CA GLU A 133 -2.98 0.73 8.81
C GLU A 133 -3.22 -0.12 10.06
N LYS A 134 -2.19 -0.31 10.89
CA LYS A 134 -2.34 -1.00 12.19
C LYS A 134 -3.14 -0.12 13.16
N GLY A 135 -2.90 1.19 13.16
CA GLY A 135 -3.68 2.16 13.92
C GLY A 135 -5.13 2.21 13.49
N PHE A 136 -5.41 2.26 12.18
CA PHE A 136 -6.77 2.13 11.66
C PHE A 136 -7.45 0.84 12.13
N ASN A 137 -6.78 -0.32 11.99
CA ASN A 137 -7.37 -1.61 12.37
C ASN A 137 -7.66 -1.67 13.87
N PHE A 138 -6.81 -1.03 14.69
CA PHE A 138 -7.06 -0.93 16.13
C PHE A 138 -8.31 -0.09 16.43
N LEU A 139 -8.44 1.09 15.83
CA LEU A 139 -9.63 1.93 16.00
C LEU A 139 -10.90 1.26 15.47
N HIS A 140 -10.80 0.56 14.34
CA HIS A 140 -11.90 -0.24 13.81
C HIS A 140 -12.28 -1.35 14.79
N TYR A 141 -11.32 -2.11 15.32
CA TYR A 141 -11.55 -3.12 16.35
C TYR A 141 -12.25 -2.52 17.57
N LEU A 142 -11.76 -1.41 18.12
CA LEU A 142 -12.39 -0.73 19.25
C LEU A 142 -13.84 -0.37 18.93
N SER A 143 -14.12 0.12 17.72
CA SER A 143 -15.49 0.43 17.27
C SER A 143 -16.40 -0.80 17.21
N THR A 144 -15.85 -1.98 16.90
CA THR A 144 -16.62 -3.24 16.95
C THR A 144 -16.88 -3.72 18.37
N VAL A 145 -15.97 -3.43 19.31
CA VAL A 145 -16.10 -3.81 20.72
C VAL A 145 -17.16 -2.98 21.43
N VAL A 146 -17.18 -1.67 21.20
CA VAL A 146 -18.13 -0.76 21.89
C VAL A 146 -19.38 -0.47 21.07
N GLY A 147 -19.40 -0.78 19.78
CA GLY A 147 -20.47 -0.42 18.86
C GLY A 147 -20.14 0.85 18.06
N SER A 148 -20.43 0.83 16.76
CA SER A 148 -19.99 1.90 15.85
C SER A 148 -20.57 3.27 16.17
N GLU A 149 -21.83 3.36 16.61
CA GLU A 149 -22.46 4.66 16.93
C GLU A 149 -21.86 5.26 18.21
N ASP A 150 -21.64 4.41 19.22
CA ASP A 150 -21.00 4.81 20.47
C ASP A 150 -19.55 5.24 20.26
N PHE A 151 -18.82 4.52 19.39
CA PHE A 151 -17.46 4.89 19.01
C PHE A 151 -17.40 6.23 18.26
N ASP A 152 -18.41 6.57 17.45
CA ASP A 152 -18.49 7.88 16.80
C ASP A 152 -18.72 9.01 17.80
N GLY A 153 -19.54 8.77 18.82
CA GLY A 153 -19.69 9.67 19.97
C GLY A 153 -18.38 9.85 20.73
N PHE A 154 -17.67 8.75 20.98
CA PHE A 154 -16.34 8.78 21.60
C PHE A 154 -15.33 9.55 20.77
N ALA A 155 -15.27 9.37 19.44
CA ALA A 155 -14.35 10.09 18.57
C ALA A 155 -14.55 11.62 18.67
N GLN A 156 -15.80 12.08 18.72
CA GLN A 156 -16.11 13.49 18.95
C GLN A 156 -15.65 13.96 20.34
N ALA A 157 -15.91 13.15 21.39
CA ALA A 157 -15.50 13.45 22.75
C ALA A 157 -13.97 13.51 22.90
N TYR A 158 -13.24 12.59 22.24
CA TYR A 158 -11.78 12.54 22.18
C TYR A 158 -11.21 13.84 21.61
N ILE A 159 -11.70 14.24 20.42
CA ILE A 159 -11.27 15.49 19.77
C ILE A 159 -11.58 16.70 20.65
N GLN A 160 -12.77 16.76 21.27
CA GLN A 160 -13.11 17.89 22.15
C GLN A 160 -12.29 17.93 23.44
N LYS A 161 -11.94 16.76 24.01
CA LYS A 161 -11.15 16.65 25.23
C LYS A 161 -9.71 17.11 25.01
N PHE A 162 -9.11 16.70 23.90
CA PHE A 162 -7.69 16.87 23.63
C PHE A 162 -7.36 17.96 22.60
N LYS A 163 -8.34 18.75 22.15
CA LYS A 163 -8.06 19.90 21.29
C LYS A 163 -7.00 20.80 21.92
N PHE A 164 -6.05 21.25 21.10
CA PHE A 164 -4.91 22.07 21.47
C PHE A 164 -3.96 21.41 22.49
N GLN A 165 -3.98 20.08 22.60
CA GLN A 165 -3.11 19.31 23.47
C GLN A 165 -2.36 18.23 22.69
N THR A 166 -1.26 17.80 23.29
CA THR A 166 -0.55 16.59 22.88
C THR A 166 -1.03 15.37 23.68
N VAL A 167 -1.09 14.20 23.05
CA VAL A 167 -1.67 12.97 23.62
C VAL A 167 -0.68 11.81 23.48
N THR A 168 -0.52 11.01 24.53
CA THR A 168 0.19 9.73 24.50
C THR A 168 -0.78 8.56 24.29
N SER A 169 -0.26 7.39 23.89
CA SER A 169 -1.08 6.17 23.79
C SER A 169 -1.72 5.81 25.14
N GLU A 170 -1.06 6.10 26.26
CA GLU A 170 -1.62 5.87 27.60
C GLU A 170 -2.76 6.86 27.92
N ASP A 171 -2.62 8.14 27.58
CA ASP A 171 -3.71 9.13 27.74
C ASP A 171 -4.95 8.71 26.95
N PHE A 172 -4.76 8.20 25.73
CA PHE A 172 -5.83 7.67 24.89
C PHE A 172 -6.54 6.49 25.55
N LYS A 173 -5.79 5.50 26.04
CA LYS A 173 -6.31 4.33 26.76
C LYS A 173 -7.13 4.74 27.98
N ILE A 174 -6.55 5.57 28.86
CA ILE A 174 -7.22 6.05 30.07
C ILE A 174 -8.53 6.78 29.72
N PHE A 175 -8.52 7.62 28.68
CA PHE A 175 -9.71 8.33 28.26
C PHE A 175 -10.77 7.39 27.67
N PHE A 176 -10.38 6.38 26.89
CA PHE A 176 -11.27 5.36 26.34
C PHE A 176 -11.95 4.54 27.45
N GLU A 177 -11.18 3.99 28.37
CA GLU A 177 -11.70 3.19 29.49
C GLU A 177 -12.63 4.01 30.38
N LYS A 178 -12.28 5.28 30.64
CA LYS A 178 -13.14 6.19 31.39
C LYS A 178 -14.44 6.50 30.66
N HIS A 179 -14.41 6.69 29.34
CA HIS A 179 -15.60 7.00 28.55
C HIS A 179 -16.59 5.83 28.53
N PHE A 180 -16.08 4.60 28.53
CA PHE A 180 -16.88 3.37 28.47
C PHE A 180 -16.92 2.60 29.80
N VAL A 181 -16.75 3.30 30.93
CA VAL A 181 -16.72 2.69 32.28
C VAL A 181 -17.98 1.87 32.59
N ASP A 182 -19.13 2.26 32.05
CA ASP A 182 -20.42 1.56 32.21
C ASP A 182 -20.54 0.31 31.32
N ARG A 183 -19.50 -0.03 30.54
CA ARG A 183 -19.43 -1.23 29.67
C ARG A 183 -18.23 -2.12 30.04
N PRO A 184 -18.15 -2.63 31.29
CA PRO A 184 -16.99 -3.37 31.76
C PRO A 184 -16.73 -4.66 30.97
N GLU A 185 -17.77 -5.29 30.40
CA GLU A 185 -17.60 -6.50 29.59
C GLU A 185 -16.88 -6.22 28.27
N ALA A 186 -17.18 -5.08 27.64
CA ALA A 186 -16.54 -4.65 26.41
C ALA A 186 -15.07 -4.32 26.67
N LEU A 187 -14.77 -3.60 27.76
CA LEU A 187 -13.42 -3.22 28.15
C LEU A 187 -12.54 -4.43 28.47
N ARG A 188 -13.06 -5.46 29.14
CA ARG A 188 -12.31 -6.68 29.49
C ARG A 188 -11.76 -7.45 28.28
N ASN A 189 -12.36 -7.27 27.10
CA ASN A 189 -11.94 -7.96 25.89
C ASN A 189 -10.77 -7.27 25.16
N ILE A 190 -10.38 -6.06 25.59
CA ILE A 190 -9.35 -5.26 24.93
C ILE A 190 -7.98 -5.59 25.51
N ASP A 191 -7.15 -6.26 24.72
CA ASP A 191 -5.74 -6.49 25.02
C ASP A 191 -4.89 -5.29 24.56
N TRP A 192 -4.82 -4.24 25.39
CA TRP A 192 -4.08 -3.01 25.09
C TRP A 192 -2.60 -3.26 24.81
N ASP A 193 -1.94 -4.06 25.65
CA ASP A 193 -0.50 -4.34 25.52
C ASP A 193 -0.23 -5.16 24.25
N GLY A 194 -1.10 -6.12 23.97
CA GLY A 194 -1.07 -6.87 22.73
C GLY A 194 -1.17 -5.97 21.50
N TRP A 195 -2.11 -5.03 21.48
CA TRP A 195 -2.28 -4.09 20.37
C TRP A 195 -1.13 -3.08 20.24
N TYR A 196 -0.62 -2.57 21.35
CA TYR A 196 0.45 -1.56 21.34
C TYR A 196 1.81 -2.13 20.99
N TYR A 197 2.17 -3.25 21.60
CA TYR A 197 3.57 -3.69 21.63
C TYR A 197 3.84 -4.97 20.82
N SER A 198 2.81 -5.73 20.42
CA SER A 198 3.05 -6.91 19.58
C SER A 198 3.49 -6.51 18.17
N THR A 199 4.55 -7.15 17.70
CA THR A 199 5.05 -7.05 16.33
C THR A 199 4.14 -7.81 15.35
N SER A 200 4.44 -7.78 14.05
CA SER A 200 3.70 -8.49 12.99
C SER A 200 2.30 -7.89 12.72
N MET A 201 1.43 -8.67 12.07
CA MET A 201 0.03 -8.33 11.77
C MET A 201 -0.80 -8.13 13.05
N PRO A 202 -1.94 -7.40 12.99
CA PRO A 202 -2.85 -7.24 14.13
C PRO A 202 -3.25 -8.58 14.76
N LEU A 203 -3.40 -8.60 16.09
CA LEU A 203 -3.79 -9.80 16.85
C LEU A 203 -5.18 -10.31 16.47
N ILE A 204 -6.07 -9.38 16.15
CA ILE A 204 -7.45 -9.67 15.77
C ILE A 204 -7.64 -9.18 14.34
N GLU A 205 -7.94 -10.12 13.45
CA GLU A 205 -8.24 -9.80 12.06
C GLU A 205 -9.62 -9.13 11.96
N SER A 206 -9.63 -7.91 11.42
CA SER A 206 -10.87 -7.20 11.13
C SER A 206 -11.57 -7.85 9.94
N LYS A 207 -12.89 -8.06 10.06
CA LYS A 207 -13.71 -8.67 9.00
C LYS A 207 -14.31 -7.57 8.13
N PHE A 208 -13.84 -7.46 6.89
CA PHE A 208 -14.37 -6.53 5.89
C PHE A 208 -15.06 -7.28 4.74
N ASP A 209 -16.02 -6.65 4.07
CA ASP A 209 -16.57 -7.16 2.81
C ASP A 209 -15.49 -7.22 1.72
N THR A 210 -15.08 -8.43 1.36
CA THR A 210 -14.08 -8.71 0.32
C THR A 210 -14.70 -9.07 -1.04
N THR A 211 -16.03 -8.94 -1.20
CA THR A 211 -16.76 -9.38 -2.41
C THR A 211 -16.19 -8.77 -3.69
N MET A 212 -15.99 -7.44 -3.71
CA MET A 212 -15.45 -6.76 -4.90
C MET A 212 -13.98 -7.14 -5.16
N ILE A 213 -13.18 -7.34 -4.11
CA ILE A 213 -11.78 -7.75 -4.23
C ILE A 213 -11.68 -9.14 -4.84
N ASN A 214 -12.48 -10.09 -4.32
CA ASN A 214 -12.55 -11.44 -4.84
C ASN A 214 -13.06 -11.48 -6.29
N GLN A 215 -14.02 -10.63 -6.64
CA GLN A 215 -14.51 -10.50 -8.01
C GLN A 215 -13.41 -9.99 -8.96
N VAL A 216 -12.69 -8.92 -8.59
CA VAL A 216 -11.58 -8.37 -9.38
C VAL A 216 -10.45 -9.39 -9.54
N ARG A 217 -10.11 -10.10 -8.46
CA ARG A 217 -9.12 -11.17 -8.49
C ARG A 217 -9.51 -12.27 -9.47
N THR A 218 -10.73 -12.79 -9.34
CA THR A 218 -11.26 -13.84 -10.21
C THR A 218 -11.24 -13.39 -11.67
N LEU A 219 -11.54 -12.11 -11.93
CA LEU A 219 -11.44 -11.53 -13.27
C LEU A 219 -9.98 -11.57 -13.78
N GLY A 220 -9.02 -11.15 -12.95
CA GLY A 220 -7.58 -11.20 -13.27
C GLY A 220 -7.08 -12.62 -13.57
N GLU A 221 -7.44 -13.60 -12.74
CA GLU A 221 -7.11 -15.02 -12.96
C GLU A 221 -7.64 -15.52 -14.31
N LYS A 222 -8.91 -15.21 -14.65
CA LYS A 222 -9.49 -15.60 -15.94
C LYS A 222 -8.91 -14.86 -17.13
N MET A 223 -8.52 -13.59 -16.95
CA MET A 223 -7.82 -12.80 -17.95
C MET A 223 -6.46 -13.40 -18.26
N MET A 224 -5.70 -13.80 -17.24
CA MET A 224 -4.40 -14.46 -17.44
C MET A 224 -4.53 -15.83 -18.09
N ALA A 225 -5.55 -16.61 -17.71
CA ALA A 225 -5.71 -17.98 -18.19
C ALA A 225 -6.20 -18.07 -19.66
N SER A 226 -7.00 -17.11 -20.15
CA SER A 226 -7.53 -17.19 -21.53
C SER A 226 -8.02 -15.85 -22.07
N ARG A 227 -7.94 -15.65 -23.39
CA ARG A 227 -8.50 -14.51 -24.13
C ARG A 227 -10.02 -14.60 -24.39
N ASN A 228 -10.75 -15.44 -23.65
CA ASN A 228 -12.17 -15.67 -23.90
C ASN A 228 -13.03 -14.64 -23.16
N ILE A 229 -13.50 -13.63 -23.89
CA ILE A 229 -14.30 -12.52 -23.35
C ILE A 229 -15.54 -13.00 -22.59
N LYS A 230 -16.23 -14.05 -23.07
CA LYS A 230 -17.42 -14.60 -22.39
C LYS A 230 -17.10 -15.13 -20.99
N LYS A 231 -15.88 -15.62 -20.76
CA LYS A 231 -15.43 -16.05 -19.43
C LYS A 231 -15.16 -14.87 -18.49
N TRP A 232 -14.81 -13.70 -19.02
CA TRP A 232 -14.59 -12.48 -18.25
C TRP A 232 -15.93 -11.82 -17.91
N GLU A 233 -16.84 -11.77 -18.87
CA GLU A 233 -18.21 -11.26 -18.70
C GLU A 233 -19.00 -12.02 -17.63
N SER A 234 -18.74 -13.33 -17.46
CA SER A 234 -19.38 -14.12 -16.41
C SER A 234 -18.91 -13.79 -14.99
N VAL A 235 -17.81 -13.03 -14.85
CA VAL A 235 -17.34 -12.53 -13.54
C VAL A 235 -17.81 -11.11 -13.31
N VAL A 236 -17.65 -10.24 -14.31
CA VAL A 236 -18.04 -8.83 -14.25
C VAL A 236 -18.67 -8.43 -15.57
N GLU A 237 -19.90 -7.93 -15.51
CA GLU A 237 -20.55 -7.41 -16.71
C GLU A 237 -19.85 -6.11 -17.17
N PRO A 238 -19.55 -5.94 -18.48
CA PRO A 238 -18.81 -4.78 -18.99
C PRO A 238 -19.42 -3.42 -18.65
N ARG A 239 -20.74 -3.35 -18.46
CA ARG A 239 -21.44 -2.12 -18.04
C ARG A 239 -21.09 -1.67 -16.62
N MET A 240 -20.76 -2.61 -15.73
CA MET A 240 -20.40 -2.31 -14.34
C MET A 240 -19.02 -1.66 -14.23
N LEU A 241 -18.13 -1.96 -15.17
CA LEU A 241 -16.78 -1.39 -15.23
C LEU A 241 -16.79 0.14 -15.32
N ARG A 242 -17.82 0.74 -15.93
CA ARG A 242 -17.96 2.21 -16.01
C ARG A 242 -18.12 2.88 -14.65
N LYS A 243 -18.56 2.13 -13.63
CA LYS A 243 -18.73 2.62 -12.25
C LYS A 243 -17.57 2.22 -11.34
N TRP A 244 -16.57 1.50 -11.85
CA TRP A 244 -15.44 1.09 -11.03
C TRP A 244 -14.64 2.30 -10.56
N PRO A 245 -14.39 2.43 -9.25
CA PRO A 245 -13.42 3.39 -8.76
C PRO A 245 -12.01 2.99 -9.23
N ALA A 246 -11.10 3.97 -9.29
CA ALA A 246 -9.71 3.73 -9.72
C ALA A 246 -9.00 2.66 -8.88
N SER A 247 -9.38 2.49 -7.62
CA SER A 247 -8.82 1.44 -6.75
C SER A 247 -9.05 0.02 -7.27
N LEU A 248 -10.20 -0.27 -7.89
CA LEU A 248 -10.47 -1.60 -8.47
C LEU A 248 -9.68 -1.82 -9.76
N TRP A 249 -9.51 -0.78 -10.57
CA TRP A 249 -8.65 -0.83 -11.74
C TRP A 249 -7.17 -1.06 -11.38
N ILE A 250 -6.71 -0.37 -10.34
CA ILE A 250 -5.38 -0.57 -9.75
C ILE A 250 -5.22 -2.02 -9.27
N LEU A 251 -6.21 -2.54 -8.54
CA LEU A 251 -6.21 -3.90 -8.03
C LEU A 251 -6.19 -4.94 -9.16
N LEU A 252 -6.96 -4.71 -10.23
CA LEU A 252 -6.96 -5.60 -11.40
C LEU A 252 -5.58 -5.67 -12.04
N LEU A 253 -4.96 -4.51 -12.33
CA LEU A 253 -3.62 -4.48 -12.94
C LEU A 253 -2.55 -5.07 -12.01
N ASP A 254 -2.65 -4.84 -10.71
CA ASP A 254 -1.76 -5.46 -9.71
C ASP A 254 -1.91 -6.99 -9.70
N THR A 255 -3.15 -7.50 -9.81
CA THR A 255 -3.43 -8.93 -9.91
C THR A 255 -2.82 -9.51 -11.19
N LEU A 256 -2.96 -8.83 -12.33
CA LEU A 256 -2.36 -9.28 -13.60
C LEU A 256 -0.83 -9.31 -13.52
N LEU A 257 -0.22 -8.26 -12.96
CA LEU A 257 1.23 -8.17 -12.78
C LEU A 257 1.79 -9.25 -11.85
N LEU A 258 1.10 -9.54 -10.76
CA LEU A 258 1.41 -10.67 -9.89
C LEU A 258 1.43 -11.99 -10.66
N LEU A 259 0.32 -12.29 -11.33
CA LEU A 259 0.15 -13.55 -12.05
C LEU A 259 1.14 -13.67 -13.20
N GLN A 260 1.48 -12.56 -13.86
CA GLN A 260 2.51 -12.49 -14.90
C GLN A 260 3.88 -12.85 -14.31
N THR A 261 4.24 -12.24 -13.19
CA THR A 261 5.54 -12.44 -12.53
C THR A 261 5.67 -13.86 -12.01
N GLY A 262 4.64 -14.36 -11.30
CA GLY A 262 4.62 -15.70 -10.71
C GLY A 262 4.64 -16.83 -11.75
N ASN A 263 3.94 -16.67 -12.88
CA ASN A 263 3.93 -17.67 -13.95
C ASN A 263 5.09 -17.49 -14.96
N HIS A 264 5.94 -16.47 -14.80
CA HIS A 264 6.86 -16.01 -15.83
C HIS A 264 6.18 -15.86 -17.21
N ALA A 265 4.91 -15.48 -17.21
CA ALA A 265 4.08 -15.44 -18.40
C ALA A 265 4.31 -14.14 -19.17
N LYS A 266 4.32 -14.21 -20.50
CA LYS A 266 4.28 -13.03 -21.38
C LYS A 266 2.96 -13.02 -22.11
N LEU A 267 2.22 -11.92 -22.03
CA LEU A 267 0.95 -11.78 -22.72
C LEU A 267 1.21 -11.35 -24.16
N ALA A 268 0.68 -12.08 -25.14
CA ALA A 268 0.78 -11.66 -26.52
C ALA A 268 0.09 -10.29 -26.72
N ALA A 269 0.57 -9.50 -27.68
CA ALA A 269 -0.01 -8.20 -28.05
C ALA A 269 -1.54 -8.24 -28.20
N THR A 270 -2.07 -9.26 -28.90
CA THR A 270 -3.52 -9.42 -29.09
C THR A 270 -4.29 -9.73 -27.80
N HIS A 271 -3.62 -10.27 -26.78
CA HIS A 271 -4.20 -10.53 -25.47
C HIS A 271 -4.27 -9.25 -24.66
N LEU A 272 -3.21 -8.44 -24.67
CA LEU A 272 -3.21 -7.09 -24.09
C LEU A 272 -4.29 -6.21 -24.73
N ASP A 273 -4.43 -6.27 -26.06
CA ASP A 273 -5.48 -5.54 -26.79
C ASP A 273 -6.89 -5.98 -26.34
N ALA A 274 -7.09 -7.28 -26.10
CA ALA A 274 -8.36 -7.81 -25.59
C ALA A 274 -8.66 -7.32 -24.17
N ILE A 275 -7.65 -7.28 -23.28
CA ILE A 275 -7.79 -6.77 -21.91
C ILE A 275 -8.17 -5.28 -21.94
N ASP A 276 -7.45 -4.47 -22.72
CA ASP A 276 -7.72 -3.04 -22.83
C ASP A 276 -9.09 -2.77 -23.47
N ALA A 277 -9.47 -3.53 -24.51
CA ALA A 277 -10.80 -3.44 -25.12
C ALA A 277 -11.92 -3.79 -24.12
N PHE A 278 -11.76 -4.85 -23.31
CA PHE A 278 -12.71 -5.19 -22.26
C PHE A 278 -12.81 -4.08 -21.20
N ALA A 279 -11.71 -3.40 -20.92
CA ALA A 279 -11.66 -2.22 -20.07
C ALA A 279 -12.13 -0.92 -20.78
N HIS A 280 -12.80 -0.99 -21.93
CA HIS A 280 -13.25 0.16 -22.73
C HIS A 280 -12.10 1.12 -23.08
N HIS A 281 -10.91 0.58 -23.36
CA HIS A 281 -9.67 1.31 -23.63
C HIS A 281 -9.21 2.23 -22.49
N HIS A 282 -9.67 1.97 -21.27
CA HIS A 282 -9.37 2.83 -20.13
C HIS A 282 -7.87 2.87 -19.82
N PHE A 283 -7.14 1.77 -19.94
CA PHE A 283 -5.71 1.73 -19.60
C PHE A 283 -4.86 2.50 -20.62
N SER A 284 -5.27 2.49 -21.89
CA SER A 284 -4.60 3.25 -22.96
C SER A 284 -4.89 4.75 -22.96
N THR A 285 -6.01 5.19 -22.36
CA THR A 285 -6.51 6.58 -22.48
C THR A 285 -6.51 7.36 -21.16
N THR A 286 -6.34 6.68 -20.03
CA THR A 286 -6.36 7.33 -18.71
C THR A 286 -5.16 8.24 -18.47
N HIS A 287 -5.40 9.37 -17.81
CA HIS A 287 -4.35 10.25 -17.28
C HIS A 287 -3.92 9.87 -15.85
N ASN A 288 -4.56 8.87 -15.23
CA ASN A 288 -4.21 8.42 -13.89
C ASN A 288 -2.83 7.74 -13.91
N SER A 289 -1.86 8.33 -13.20
CA SER A 289 -0.47 7.85 -13.17
C SER A 289 -0.31 6.45 -12.60
N GLU A 290 -1.13 6.06 -11.61
CA GLU A 290 -1.08 4.71 -11.01
C GLU A 290 -1.52 3.63 -12.01
N LEU A 291 -2.50 3.94 -12.86
CA LEU A 291 -2.96 3.03 -13.91
C LEU A 291 -1.98 2.97 -15.08
N ARG A 292 -1.53 4.13 -15.57
CA ARG A 292 -0.52 4.22 -16.65
C ARG A 292 0.73 3.44 -16.29
N PHE A 293 1.29 3.67 -15.10
CA PHE A 293 2.48 2.97 -14.60
C PHE A 293 2.33 1.45 -14.68
N ARG A 294 1.25 0.90 -14.13
CA ARG A 294 1.01 -0.55 -14.09
C ARG A 294 0.76 -1.13 -15.48
N TRP A 295 0.01 -0.42 -16.31
CA TRP A 295 -0.24 -0.83 -17.69
C TRP A 295 1.05 -0.88 -18.51
N PHE A 296 1.88 0.15 -18.44
CA PHE A 296 3.19 0.15 -19.11
C PHE A 296 4.10 -0.95 -18.57
N THR A 297 4.11 -1.17 -17.26
CA THR A 297 4.86 -2.27 -16.63
C THR A 297 4.41 -3.63 -17.20
N LEU A 298 3.10 -3.88 -17.25
CA LEU A 298 2.52 -5.14 -17.73
C LEU A 298 2.87 -5.40 -19.20
N ALA A 299 2.77 -4.35 -20.03
CA ALA A 299 3.10 -4.39 -21.45
C ALA A 299 4.60 -4.60 -21.70
N LEU A 300 5.47 -3.83 -21.04
CA LEU A 300 6.93 -3.97 -21.18
C LEU A 300 7.43 -5.34 -20.75
N ARG A 301 6.91 -5.89 -19.64
CA ARG A 301 7.24 -7.25 -19.19
C ARG A 301 6.70 -8.35 -20.10
N SER A 302 5.74 -8.01 -20.96
CA SER A 302 5.25 -8.88 -22.03
C SER A 302 6.00 -8.65 -23.36
N ASP A 303 7.07 -7.86 -23.37
CA ASP A 303 7.82 -7.42 -24.54
C ASP A 303 7.00 -6.63 -25.58
N ASP A 304 5.89 -6.01 -25.18
CA ASP A 304 5.07 -5.20 -26.08
C ASP A 304 5.62 -3.78 -26.20
N LEU A 305 6.47 -3.55 -27.20
CA LEU A 305 7.09 -2.24 -27.44
C LEU A 305 6.14 -1.21 -28.07
N ARG A 306 4.89 -1.55 -28.39
CA ARG A 306 3.91 -0.58 -28.91
C ARG A 306 3.56 0.51 -27.89
N VAL A 307 3.81 0.28 -26.60
CA VAL A 307 3.62 1.28 -25.53
C VAL A 307 4.86 2.15 -25.29
N LEU A 308 5.95 1.94 -26.02
CA LEU A 308 7.25 2.56 -25.72
C LEU A 308 7.16 4.09 -25.72
N ASP A 309 6.64 4.70 -26.79
CA ASP A 309 6.60 6.16 -26.92
C ASP A 309 5.80 6.79 -25.76
N ARG A 310 4.62 6.22 -25.46
CA ARG A 310 3.78 6.63 -24.32
C ARG A 310 4.48 6.44 -22.96
N THR A 311 5.31 5.40 -22.84
CA THR A 311 6.10 5.16 -21.62
C THR A 311 7.20 6.21 -21.48
N VAL A 312 7.90 6.55 -22.55
CA VAL A 312 8.94 7.59 -22.55
C VAL A 312 8.35 8.97 -22.27
N GLU A 313 7.19 9.30 -22.85
CA GLU A 313 6.45 10.51 -22.51
C GLU A 313 6.10 10.57 -21.02
N PHE A 314 5.57 9.47 -20.47
CA PHE A 314 5.26 9.38 -19.03
C PHE A 314 6.50 9.54 -18.13
N LEU A 315 7.66 9.05 -18.57
CA LEU A 315 8.94 9.24 -17.86
C LEU A 315 9.42 10.69 -17.90
N LYS A 316 9.09 11.45 -18.95
CA LYS A 316 9.43 12.87 -19.09
C LYS A 316 8.48 13.81 -18.33
N GLU A 317 7.26 13.35 -18.06
CA GLU A 317 6.18 14.11 -17.41
C GLU A 317 6.29 14.21 -15.88
N GLN A 318 6.99 13.27 -15.22
CA GLN A 318 7.06 13.22 -13.75
C GLN A 318 8.36 12.57 -13.24
N GLY A 319 8.76 12.89 -12.01
CA GLY A 319 9.99 12.39 -11.38
C GLY A 319 9.79 11.48 -10.16
N ARG A 320 8.57 10.97 -9.93
CA ARG A 320 8.26 10.20 -8.71
C ARG A 320 8.96 8.86 -8.77
N MET A 321 9.91 8.62 -7.86
CA MET A 321 10.76 7.42 -7.85
C MET A 321 9.97 6.10 -7.83
N LYS A 322 8.77 6.10 -7.25
CA LYS A 322 7.81 4.98 -7.30
C LYS A 322 7.51 4.50 -8.73
N PHE A 323 7.46 5.41 -9.69
CA PHE A 323 7.12 5.12 -11.08
C PHE A 323 8.34 5.03 -11.98
N VAL A 324 9.25 6.02 -11.89
CA VAL A 324 10.36 6.12 -12.85
C VAL A 324 11.40 5.02 -12.67
N ARG A 325 11.76 4.66 -11.43
CA ARG A 325 12.80 3.65 -11.19
C ARG A 325 12.42 2.29 -11.73
N PRO A 326 11.21 1.75 -11.44
CA PRO A 326 10.84 0.44 -11.97
C PRO A 326 10.70 0.44 -13.49
N LEU A 327 10.10 1.48 -14.08
CA LEU A 327 9.95 1.55 -15.53
C LEU A 327 11.29 1.62 -16.26
N PHE A 328 12.32 2.29 -15.72
CA PHE A 328 13.65 2.23 -16.30
C PHE A 328 14.28 0.83 -16.23
N ARG A 329 14.04 0.08 -15.15
CA ARG A 329 14.48 -1.31 -15.05
C ARG A 329 13.79 -2.18 -16.08
N ASP A 330 12.46 -2.08 -16.19
CA ASP A 330 11.68 -2.84 -17.16
C ASP A 330 12.08 -2.46 -18.60
N LEU A 331 12.26 -1.18 -18.92
CA LEU A 331 12.78 -0.72 -20.22
C LEU A 331 14.16 -1.31 -20.54
N CYS A 332 15.07 -1.30 -19.56
CA CYS A 332 16.40 -1.87 -19.73
C CYS A 332 16.36 -3.39 -19.94
N ALA A 333 15.45 -4.08 -19.24
CA ALA A 333 15.24 -5.51 -19.39
C ALA A 333 14.68 -5.87 -20.77
N THR A 334 13.69 -5.11 -21.26
CA THR A 334 13.01 -5.39 -22.53
C THR A 334 13.81 -4.92 -23.76
N MET A 335 14.39 -3.72 -23.73
CA MET A 335 15.06 -3.11 -24.89
C MET A 335 16.58 -3.27 -24.88
N GLY A 336 17.13 -3.76 -23.77
CA GLY A 336 18.56 -3.80 -23.51
C GLY A 336 19.11 -2.51 -22.93
N MET A 337 20.17 -2.67 -22.14
CA MET A 337 20.77 -1.60 -21.34
C MET A 337 21.20 -0.37 -22.12
N VAL A 338 21.70 -0.53 -23.35
CA VAL A 338 22.20 0.59 -24.16
C VAL A 338 21.06 1.55 -24.52
N ARG A 339 19.94 1.00 -24.98
CA ARG A 339 18.76 1.79 -25.35
C ARG A 339 18.08 2.38 -24.10
N GLY A 340 17.94 1.59 -23.03
CA GLY A 340 17.38 2.08 -21.77
C GLY A 340 18.20 3.21 -21.16
N ALA A 341 19.53 3.11 -21.16
CA ALA A 341 20.43 4.16 -20.67
C ALA A 341 20.39 5.43 -21.54
N ALA A 342 20.24 5.30 -22.87
CA ALA A 342 20.08 6.45 -23.75
C ALA A 342 18.79 7.23 -23.46
N ILE A 343 17.67 6.53 -23.23
CA ILE A 343 16.42 7.15 -22.79
C ILE A 343 16.60 7.83 -21.43
N PHE A 344 17.31 7.18 -20.50
CA PHE A 344 17.58 7.77 -19.19
C PHE A 344 18.36 9.09 -19.31
N GLU A 345 19.41 9.15 -20.13
CA GLU A 345 20.22 10.36 -20.28
C GLU A 345 19.40 11.55 -20.81
N ASP A 346 18.44 11.31 -21.71
CA ASP A 346 17.50 12.32 -22.21
C ASP A 346 16.52 12.81 -21.13
N CYS A 347 16.14 11.96 -20.18
CA CYS A 347 15.25 12.31 -19.07
C CYS A 347 15.98 12.88 -17.84
N LYS A 348 17.28 12.60 -17.68
CA LYS A 348 18.04 12.78 -16.44
C LYS A 348 18.01 14.19 -15.86
N SER A 349 18.11 15.21 -16.72
CA SER A 349 18.09 16.62 -16.31
C SER A 349 16.75 17.08 -15.72
N ARG A 350 15.68 16.31 -15.92
CA ARG A 350 14.33 16.59 -15.41
C ARG A 350 14.09 16.02 -14.01
N TYR A 351 14.96 15.11 -13.55
CA TYR A 351 14.79 14.44 -12.28
C TYR A 351 15.50 15.15 -11.14
N HIS A 352 14.94 14.99 -9.94
CA HIS A 352 15.63 15.34 -8.72
C HIS A 352 16.98 14.59 -8.64
N PRO A 353 18.08 15.21 -8.16
CA PRO A 353 19.40 14.57 -8.14
C PRO A 353 19.42 13.19 -7.45
N ILE A 354 18.63 13.02 -6.38
CA ILE A 354 18.49 11.71 -5.70
C ILE A 354 17.86 10.67 -6.64
N ALA A 355 16.76 11.02 -7.32
CA ALA A 355 16.09 10.13 -8.24
C ALA A 355 17.02 9.74 -9.41
N ALA A 356 17.70 10.72 -10.01
CA ALA A 356 18.68 10.48 -11.07
C ALA A 356 19.80 9.53 -10.62
N LYS A 357 20.38 9.77 -9.43
CA LYS A 357 21.42 8.91 -8.85
C LYS A 357 20.91 7.47 -8.63
N MET A 358 19.70 7.30 -8.11
CA MET A 358 19.13 5.98 -7.86
C MET A 358 18.80 5.22 -9.14
N ILE A 359 18.27 5.90 -10.17
CA ILE A 359 18.00 5.27 -11.48
C ILE A 359 19.31 4.87 -12.14
N GLN A 360 20.32 5.74 -12.14
CA GLN A 360 21.65 5.42 -12.67
C GLN A 360 22.22 4.17 -11.99
N ARG A 361 22.13 4.09 -10.66
CA ARG A 361 22.56 2.91 -9.90
C ARG A 361 21.81 1.65 -10.29
N ASP A 362 20.49 1.73 -10.47
CA ASP A 362 19.66 0.59 -10.89
C ASP A 362 20.03 0.12 -12.31
N ILE A 363 20.34 1.03 -13.22
CA ILE A 363 20.81 0.70 -14.59
C ILE A 363 22.20 0.06 -14.53
N GLU A 364 23.10 0.55 -13.67
CA GLU A 364 24.44 0.00 -13.52
C GLU A 364 24.46 -1.38 -12.86
N SER A 365 23.64 -1.61 -11.84
CA SER A 365 23.57 -2.92 -11.15
C SER A 365 23.11 -4.04 -12.10
N LEU A 366 22.21 -3.73 -13.03
CA LEU A 366 21.80 -4.65 -14.08
C LEU A 366 22.95 -5.05 -15.03
N LYS A 367 24.01 -4.24 -15.16
CA LYS A 367 25.22 -4.61 -15.92
C LYS A 367 26.02 -5.69 -15.21
N VAL A 368 26.04 -5.70 -13.88
CA VAL A 368 26.83 -6.62 -13.05
C VAL A 368 26.15 -7.99 -12.92
N SER A 369 24.82 -8.02 -12.74
CA SER A 369 24.04 -9.25 -12.54
C SER A 369 24.04 -10.23 -13.73
N ARG A 370 24.44 -9.81 -14.93
CA ARG A 370 24.61 -10.74 -16.07
C ARG A 370 25.78 -11.72 -15.90
N LYS A 371 26.66 -11.54 -14.91
CA LYS A 371 27.79 -12.45 -14.64
C LYS A 371 27.54 -13.50 -13.56
N HIS A 372 26.54 -13.33 -12.68
CA HIS A 372 26.15 -14.32 -11.67
C HIS A 372 24.62 -14.31 -11.58
N SER A 373 23.99 -15.45 -11.92
CA SER A 373 22.55 -15.64 -11.84
C SER A 373 22.11 -15.71 -10.38
N ILE A 374 21.94 -14.54 -9.77
CA ILE A 374 21.22 -14.39 -8.51
C ILE A 374 20.08 -13.41 -8.81
N ALA A 375 18.85 -13.88 -8.64
CA ALA A 375 17.66 -13.05 -8.69
C ALA A 375 17.75 -12.03 -7.53
N MET A 376 18.14 -10.80 -7.85
CA MET A 376 18.23 -9.69 -6.89
C MET A 376 17.11 -8.67 -7.12
N TYR A 377 16.10 -8.77 -6.25
CA TYR A 377 15.35 -7.70 -5.59
C TYR A 377 14.40 -6.79 -6.39
N SER A 378 13.12 -7.16 -6.23
CA SER A 378 12.04 -6.38 -5.63
C SER A 378 11.68 -5.01 -6.23
N ASN A 379 10.87 -5.10 -7.28
CA ASN A 379 9.57 -4.43 -7.28
C ASN A 379 8.48 -5.50 -7.05
N ASP A 380 8.78 -6.46 -6.18
CA ASP A 380 8.07 -7.73 -6.10
C ASP A 380 6.71 -7.45 -5.50
N PHE A 381 5.72 -7.51 -6.37
CA PHE A 381 4.42 -8.03 -5.98
C PHE A 381 4.68 -9.34 -5.22
N SER A 382 4.70 -9.26 -3.90
CA SER A 382 5.28 -10.30 -3.06
C SER A 382 4.45 -11.58 -3.13
N GLY A 383 5.06 -12.72 -2.80
CA GLY A 383 4.36 -14.00 -2.61
C GLY A 383 3.17 -13.92 -1.63
N ILE A 384 3.16 -12.91 -0.76
CA ILE A 384 2.12 -12.72 0.24
C ILE A 384 1.04 -11.76 -0.24
N PHE A 385 1.30 -10.86 -1.21
CA PHE A 385 0.20 -10.22 -1.94
C PHE A 385 -0.58 -11.28 -2.75
N ALA A 386 0.11 -12.25 -3.34
CA ALA A 386 -0.51 -13.46 -3.88
C ALA A 386 -1.29 -14.22 -2.80
N GLN A 387 -0.70 -14.49 -1.63
CA GLN A 387 -1.38 -15.18 -0.52
C GLN A 387 -2.60 -14.42 0.04
N TRP A 388 -2.54 -13.10 0.16
CA TRP A 388 -3.65 -12.23 0.58
C TRP A 388 -4.78 -12.22 -0.45
N LEU A 389 -4.42 -12.26 -1.74
CA LEU A 389 -5.38 -12.55 -2.80
C LEU A 389 -5.86 -14.01 -2.76
N GLY A 390 -5.22 -14.94 -2.05
CA GLY A 390 -5.56 -16.36 -2.10
C GLY A 390 -5.08 -17.06 -3.38
N LEU A 391 -4.03 -16.53 -4.02
CA LEU A 391 -3.30 -17.17 -5.12
C LEU A 391 -2.28 -18.19 -4.56
N PRO A 392 -2.08 -19.35 -5.21
CA PRO A 392 -1.18 -20.42 -4.75
C PRO A 392 0.28 -19.99 -4.43
N GLN A 393 0.91 -20.65 -3.46
CA GLN A 393 2.23 -20.31 -2.91
C GLN A 393 3.42 -20.60 -3.87
N GLU A 394 3.17 -21.38 -4.93
CA GLU A 394 4.11 -21.73 -6.00
C GLU A 394 4.58 -20.50 -6.82
N TYR A 395 3.92 -19.35 -6.63
CA TYR A 395 4.18 -18.08 -7.32
C TYR A 395 5.08 -17.11 -6.55
N SER A 396 5.65 -17.56 -5.43
CA SER A 396 6.65 -16.83 -4.66
C SER A 396 8.00 -17.49 -4.89
N GLY A 397 9.03 -16.73 -5.28
CA GLY A 397 10.41 -17.23 -5.44
C GLY A 397 11.08 -17.69 -4.14
N TYR A 398 10.30 -18.11 -3.13
CA TYR A 398 10.76 -18.60 -1.84
C TYR A 398 10.60 -20.12 -1.78
N SER A 399 11.72 -20.84 -1.88
CA SER A 399 11.77 -22.25 -1.46
C SER A 399 11.72 -22.30 0.08
N PRO A 400 10.81 -23.07 0.70
CA PRO A 400 10.77 -23.23 2.15
C PRO A 400 12.00 -23.92 2.74
N MET A 401 12.92 -24.43 1.91
CA MET A 401 14.13 -25.12 2.39
C MET A 401 15.19 -24.21 3.03
N LEU A 402 15.18 -22.89 2.80
CA LEU A 402 16.20 -22.02 3.42
C LEU A 402 15.90 -21.61 4.87
N ALA A 403 14.67 -21.81 5.36
CA ALA A 403 14.31 -21.52 6.75
C ALA A 403 14.65 -22.66 7.72
N VAL A 404 15.01 -23.86 7.21
CA VAL A 404 15.30 -25.03 8.05
C VAL A 404 16.80 -25.18 8.34
N VAL A 405 17.69 -24.52 7.59
CA VAL A 405 19.15 -24.74 7.71
C VAL A 405 19.84 -23.80 8.71
N LEU A 406 19.21 -22.71 9.15
CA LEU A 406 19.80 -21.73 10.09
C LEU A 406 19.25 -21.78 11.54
N GLY A 407 18.33 -22.71 11.84
CA GLY A 407 17.77 -22.92 13.19
C GLY A 407 18.20 -24.23 13.86
N GLY A 408 19.05 -25.03 13.23
CA GLY A 408 19.32 -26.42 13.63
C GLY A 408 20.64 -26.70 14.36
N LEU A 409 21.42 -25.69 14.73
CA LEU A 409 22.80 -25.91 15.23
C LEU A 409 23.12 -25.43 16.65
N THR A 410 22.11 -25.11 17.47
CA THR A 410 22.35 -24.57 18.82
C THR A 410 21.65 -25.27 19.99
N VAL A 411 21.02 -26.45 19.83
CA VAL A 411 20.29 -27.10 20.96
C VAL A 411 20.60 -28.59 21.21
N VAL A 412 21.74 -29.15 20.76
CA VAL A 412 22.05 -30.58 21.05
C VAL A 412 23.20 -30.81 22.05
N THR A 413 23.84 -29.76 22.58
CA THR A 413 25.03 -29.94 23.46
C THR A 413 24.79 -29.76 24.96
N ALA A 414 23.55 -29.83 25.45
CA ALA A 414 23.28 -29.90 26.88
C ALA A 414 22.15 -30.88 27.17
N VAL A 415 22.40 -31.79 28.13
CA VAL A 415 21.47 -32.79 28.68
C VAL A 415 21.46 -34.16 27.96
N ALA A 416 22.58 -34.89 28.03
CA ALA A 416 22.57 -36.36 28.12
C ALA A 416 23.90 -36.94 28.68
N LEU A 417 24.53 -36.28 29.66
CA LEU A 417 25.54 -36.90 30.53
C LEU A 417 24.93 -37.09 31.91
N SER A 418 24.07 -38.10 32.03
CA SER A 418 23.60 -38.66 33.29
C SER A 418 22.75 -39.91 33.01
N LYS A 419 23.41 -41.07 32.86
CA LYS A 419 23.07 -42.38 33.48
C LYS A 419 23.70 -43.55 32.71
N ARG A 420 24.42 -44.39 33.48
CA ARG A 420 25.03 -45.72 33.17
C ARG A 420 26.38 -45.61 32.46
N ARG A 421 27.52 -45.99 33.04
CA ARG A 421 27.86 -46.97 34.08
C ARG A 421 28.93 -46.42 35.00
#